data_AF-A0A3D6BYD1-F1
#
_entry.id   AF-A0A3D6BYD1-F1
#
_cell.length_a   1.000
_cell.length_b   1.000
_cell.length_c   1.000
_cell.angle_alpha   90.00
_cell.angle_beta   90.00
_cell.angle_gamma   90.00
#
_symmetry.space_group_name_H-M   'P 1'
#
loop_
_entity.id
_entity.type
_entity.pdbx_description
1 polymer ?
#
loop_
_entity_poly.entity_id
_entity_poly.type
_entity_poly.pdbx_seq_one_letter_code
_entity_poly.pdbx_strand_id
1 'polypeptide(L)'
;MFQVFANWFWLRLRPAWSLIMNICFWIPRLHKWQATSKRLEEIKGQVKTINDVRRLMRWHRWKKDGCKDWVPWPATYIATEDEEGFFHDDCDGAAAFAVVLFLCIGLASDVLSLRGMDTKGRRRGHAICVTADRRWMVSNDDTVELPPENWENFVLNYFKDEDGRNKYDRIL
;
A
#
# COMPACT_ATOMS: atom_id res chain seq x y z
N MET A 1 9.50 15.64 22.33
CA MET A 1 8.18 15.31 22.93
C MET A 1 7.02 15.77 22.04
N PHE A 2 6.99 17.04 21.59
CA PHE A 2 5.92 17.58 20.73
C PHE A 2 5.70 16.84 19.38
N GLN A 3 6.78 16.44 18.70
CA GLN A 3 6.68 15.68 17.44
C GLN A 3 6.18 14.24 17.60
N VAL A 4 6.35 13.62 18.77
CA VAL A 4 5.83 12.27 19.04
C VAL A 4 4.31 12.37 19.23
N PHE A 5 3.85 13.39 19.95
CA PHE A 5 2.43 13.71 20.09
C PHE A 5 1.77 14.09 18.76
N ALA A 6 2.41 14.92 17.94
CA ALA A 6 1.89 15.29 16.62
C ALA A 6 1.73 14.08 15.69
N ASN A 7 2.69 13.14 15.71
CA ASN A 7 2.60 11.89 14.95
C ASN A 7 1.51 10.97 15.49
N TRP A 8 1.38 10.83 16.81
CA TRP A 8 0.36 10.01 17.43
C TRP A 8 -1.05 10.56 17.15
N PHE A 9 -1.21 11.89 17.21
CA PHE A 9 -2.44 12.58 16.86
C PHE A 9 -2.77 12.44 15.37
N TRP A 10 -1.77 12.58 14.49
CA TRP A 10 -1.96 12.38 13.05
C TRP A 10 -2.36 10.96 12.71
N LEU A 11 -1.77 9.93 13.34
CA LEU A 11 -2.17 8.53 13.15
C LEU A 11 -3.66 8.31 13.49
N ARG A 12 -4.18 9.02 14.49
CA ARG A 12 -5.58 8.96 14.89
C ARG A 12 -6.52 9.76 13.97
N LEU A 13 -6.01 10.82 13.35
CA LEU A 13 -6.75 11.63 12.36
C LEU A 13 -6.67 11.08 10.93
N ARG A 14 -5.68 10.24 10.63
CA ARG A 14 -5.44 9.67 9.29
C ARG A 14 -6.67 8.95 8.73
N PRO A 15 -7.46 8.17 9.49
CA PRO A 15 -8.69 7.57 8.97
C PRO A 15 -9.73 8.62 8.54
N ALA A 16 -9.94 9.67 9.35
CA ALA A 16 -10.87 10.75 9.02
C ALA A 16 -10.38 11.57 7.81
N TRP A 17 -9.08 11.86 7.75
CA TRP A 17 -8.45 12.51 6.60
C TRP A 17 -8.60 11.68 5.32
N SER A 18 -8.34 10.37 5.40
CA SER A 18 -8.49 9.45 4.28
C SER A 18 -9.95 9.38 3.79
N LEU A 19 -10.92 9.40 4.70
CA LEU A 19 -12.34 9.50 4.35
C LEU A 19 -12.64 10.78 3.56
N ILE A 20 -12.18 11.94 4.05
CA ILE A 20 -12.38 13.23 3.37
C ILE A 20 -11.75 13.21 1.98
N MET A 21 -10.50 12.75 1.85
CA MET A 21 -9.78 12.70 0.58
C MET A 21 -10.47 11.77 -0.43
N ASN A 22 -10.94 10.60 -0.01
CA ASN A 22 -11.71 9.69 -0.87
C ASN A 22 -13.01 10.35 -1.35
N ILE A 23 -13.75 11.01 -0.47
CA ILE A 23 -14.98 11.71 -0.84
C ILE A 23 -14.67 12.84 -1.84
N CYS A 24 -13.67 13.68 -1.55
CA CYS A 24 -13.25 14.76 -2.44
C CYS A 24 -12.77 14.26 -3.80
N PHE A 25 -12.09 13.11 -3.85
CA PHE A 25 -11.68 12.47 -5.10
C PHE A 25 -12.89 12.07 -5.96
N TRP A 26 -13.94 11.53 -5.33
CA TRP A 26 -15.11 10.99 -6.00
C TRP A 26 -16.18 12.01 -6.36
N ILE A 27 -16.34 13.12 -5.63
CA ILE A 27 -17.33 14.18 -5.95
C ILE A 27 -17.33 14.58 -7.45
N PRO A 28 -16.19 14.94 -8.06
CA PRO A 28 -16.16 15.29 -9.50
C PRO A 28 -16.20 14.07 -10.43
N ARG A 29 -16.02 12.85 -9.90
CA ARG A 29 -15.90 11.59 -10.65
C ARG A 29 -17.06 10.63 -10.42
N LEU A 30 -18.17 11.08 -9.81
CA LEU A 30 -19.32 10.21 -9.52
C LEU A 30 -19.82 9.47 -10.76
N HIS A 31 -19.75 10.08 -11.94
CA HIS A 31 -20.12 9.46 -13.22
C HIS A 31 -19.26 8.21 -13.57
N LYS A 32 -18.03 8.09 -13.05
CA LYS A 32 -17.13 6.95 -13.26
C LYS A 32 -17.27 5.86 -12.19
N TRP A 33 -18.04 6.11 -11.13
CA TRP A 33 -18.14 5.18 -9.99
C TRP A 33 -18.61 3.79 -10.40
N GLN A 34 -19.65 3.70 -11.24
CA GLN A 34 -20.19 2.42 -11.69
C GLN A 34 -19.18 1.62 -12.50
N ALA A 35 -18.50 2.26 -13.45
CA ALA A 35 -17.47 1.62 -14.26
C ALA A 35 -16.29 1.13 -13.40
N THR A 36 -15.85 1.96 -12.46
CA THR A 36 -14.74 1.62 -11.54
C THR A 36 -15.11 0.49 -10.59
N SER A 37 -16.34 0.50 -10.06
CA SER A 37 -16.84 -0.56 -9.19
C SER A 37 -16.91 -1.88 -9.95
N LYS A 38 -17.41 -1.87 -11.20
CA LYS A 38 -17.42 -3.05 -12.06
C LYS A 38 -16.00 -3.55 -12.33
N ARG A 39 -15.06 -2.66 -12.65
CA ARG A 39 -13.65 -2.99 -12.87
C ARG A 39 -13.02 -3.64 -11.64
N LEU A 40 -13.30 -3.12 -10.44
CA LEU A 40 -12.83 -3.72 -9.19
C LEU A 40 -13.39 -5.14 -8.99
N GLU A 41 -14.67 -5.35 -9.25
CA GLU A 41 -15.27 -6.70 -9.16
C GLU A 41 -14.72 -7.66 -10.21
N GLU A 42 -14.46 -7.19 -11.44
CA GLU A 42 -13.77 -7.99 -12.47
C GLU A 42 -12.38 -8.42 -12.01
N ILE A 43 -11.60 -7.50 -11.43
CA ILE A 43 -10.27 -7.82 -10.88
C ILE A 43 -10.39 -8.84 -9.75
N LYS A 44 -11.31 -8.64 -8.80
CA LYS A 44 -11.54 -9.60 -7.71
C LYS A 44 -11.90 -10.99 -8.25
N GLY A 45 -12.72 -11.07 -9.30
CA GLY A 45 -13.08 -12.34 -9.94
C GLY A 45 -11.93 -13.04 -10.68
N GLN A 46 -10.89 -12.30 -11.06
CA GLN A 46 -9.68 -12.83 -11.70
C GLN A 46 -8.65 -13.36 -10.71
N VAL A 47 -8.71 -12.97 -9.44
CA VAL A 47 -7.69 -13.33 -8.44
C VAL A 47 -8.07 -14.66 -7.77
N LYS A 48 -7.33 -15.72 -8.09
CA LYS A 48 -7.55 -17.06 -7.52
C LYS A 48 -6.32 -17.60 -6.79
N THR A 49 -5.15 -17.08 -7.11
CA THR A 49 -3.87 -17.55 -6.58
C THR A 49 -2.93 -16.39 -6.24
N ILE A 50 -1.87 -16.68 -5.48
CA ILE A 50 -0.81 -15.70 -5.19
C ILE A 50 -0.13 -15.18 -6.47
N ASN A 51 -0.08 -16.00 -7.53
CA ASN A 51 0.51 -15.59 -8.79
C ASN A 51 -0.36 -14.55 -9.53
N ASP A 52 -1.68 -14.57 -9.32
CA ASP A 52 -2.57 -13.52 -9.81
C ASP A 52 -2.34 -12.20 -9.07
N VAL A 53 -2.12 -12.26 -7.74
CA VAL A 53 -1.73 -11.10 -6.93
C VAL A 53 -0.44 -10.49 -7.47
N ARG A 54 0.62 -11.31 -7.64
CA ARG A 54 1.90 -10.90 -8.25
C ARG A 54 1.69 -10.22 -9.60
N ARG A 55 0.87 -10.82 -10.47
CA ARG A 55 0.60 -10.28 -11.80
C ARG A 55 -0.07 -8.90 -11.73
N LEU A 56 -1.07 -8.75 -10.87
CA LEU A 56 -1.81 -7.49 -10.71
C LEU A 56 -0.96 -6.40 -10.06
N MET A 57 -0.16 -6.73 -9.05
CA MET A 57 0.71 -5.75 -8.40
C MET A 57 1.75 -5.20 -9.38
N ARG A 58 2.21 -5.96 -10.38
CA ARG A 58 3.10 -5.45 -11.45
C ARG A 58 2.49 -4.32 -12.29
N TRP A 59 1.17 -4.13 -12.23
CA TRP A 59 0.50 -3.00 -12.88
C TRP A 59 0.52 -1.72 -12.03
N HIS A 60 1.01 -1.79 -10.78
CA HIS A 60 1.26 -0.61 -9.98
C HIS A 60 2.44 0.18 -10.54
N ARG A 61 2.29 1.50 -10.60
CA ARG A 61 3.35 2.46 -10.91
C ARG A 61 3.42 3.47 -9.78
N TRP A 62 4.60 3.59 -9.20
CA TRP A 62 4.80 4.51 -8.09
C TRP A 62 4.65 5.94 -8.59
N LYS A 63 3.75 6.68 -7.95
CA LYS A 63 3.56 8.10 -8.17
C LYS A 63 3.58 8.80 -6.83
N LYS A 64 4.41 9.85 -6.73
CA LYS A 64 4.48 10.64 -5.50
C LYS A 64 3.15 11.34 -5.24
N ASP A 65 2.62 11.17 -4.04
CA ASP A 65 1.46 11.92 -3.59
C ASP A 65 1.78 13.41 -3.42
N GLY A 66 0.90 14.24 -3.98
CA GLY A 66 1.01 15.71 -3.94
C GLY A 66 0.37 16.32 -2.68
N CYS A 67 -0.49 15.57 -2.01
CA CYS A 67 -1.19 15.98 -0.78
C CYS A 67 -0.64 15.20 0.43
N LYS A 68 -0.99 15.62 1.65
CA LYS A 68 -0.61 14.90 2.87
C LYS A 68 -1.05 13.43 2.81
N ASP A 69 -0.19 12.53 3.28
CA ASP A 69 -0.40 11.07 3.34
C ASP A 69 -1.83 10.69 3.75
N TRP A 70 -2.46 9.85 2.93
CA TRP A 70 -3.81 9.32 3.12
C TRP A 70 -3.88 7.92 2.51
N VAL A 71 -4.92 7.15 2.86
CA VAL A 71 -5.10 5.81 2.30
C VAL A 71 -6.27 5.83 1.32
N PRO A 72 -6.04 5.55 0.03
CA PRO A 72 -7.12 5.47 -0.95
C PRO A 72 -7.98 4.25 -0.71
N TRP A 73 -9.27 4.36 -1.01
CA TRP A 73 -10.12 3.17 -1.15
C TRP A 73 -9.66 2.34 -2.36
N PRO A 74 -9.89 1.02 -2.35
CA PRO A 74 -9.56 0.17 -3.51
C PRO A 74 -10.16 0.69 -4.82
N ALA A 75 -11.41 1.17 -4.79
CA ALA A 75 -12.02 1.80 -5.96
C ALA A 75 -11.30 3.09 -6.37
N THR A 76 -10.85 3.91 -5.41
CA THR A 76 -10.08 5.12 -5.68
C THR A 76 -8.74 4.81 -6.33
N TYR A 77 -8.05 3.77 -5.84
CA TYR A 77 -6.82 3.25 -6.43
C TYR A 77 -7.06 2.77 -7.87
N ILE A 78 -8.09 1.95 -8.12
CA ILE A 78 -8.44 1.49 -9.47
C ILE A 78 -8.82 2.67 -10.39
N ALA A 79 -9.45 3.72 -9.87
CA ALA A 79 -9.78 4.91 -10.66
C ALA A 79 -8.55 5.71 -11.13
N THR A 80 -7.34 5.35 -10.67
CA THR A 80 -6.08 5.90 -11.17
C THR A 80 -5.53 5.15 -12.40
N GLU A 81 -6.23 4.10 -12.86
CA GLU A 81 -5.89 3.35 -14.08
C GLU A 81 -5.72 4.31 -15.28
N ASP A 82 -4.56 4.23 -15.94
CA ASP A 82 -4.27 4.98 -17.16
C ASP A 82 -4.72 4.24 -18.42
N GLU A 83 -4.44 4.82 -19.60
CA GLU A 83 -4.81 4.24 -20.89
C GLU A 83 -4.08 2.92 -21.20
N GLU A 84 -2.95 2.66 -20.54
CA GLU A 84 -2.16 1.44 -20.67
C GLU A 84 -2.56 0.36 -19.65
N GLY A 85 -3.49 0.67 -18.73
CA GLY A 85 -3.97 -0.24 -17.69
C GLY A 85 -3.09 -0.27 -16.43
N PHE A 86 -2.22 0.72 -16.24
CA PHE A 86 -1.40 0.85 -15.03
C PHE A 86 -2.09 1.72 -13.98
N PHE A 87 -2.00 1.30 -12.71
CA PHE A 87 -2.53 2.04 -11.57
C PHE A 87 -1.44 2.91 -10.96
N HIS A 88 -1.76 4.16 -10.61
CA HIS A 88 -0.79 5.16 -10.17
C HIS A 88 -1.11 5.65 -8.77
N ASP A 89 -0.27 5.28 -7.81
CA ASP A 89 -0.40 5.70 -6.42
C ASP A 89 0.94 5.55 -5.70
N ASP A 90 1.01 5.93 -4.43
CA ASP A 90 2.17 5.65 -3.59
C ASP A 90 2.08 4.28 -2.90
N CYS A 91 2.94 4.04 -1.91
CA CYS A 91 2.98 2.79 -1.18
C CYS A 91 1.70 2.50 -0.37
N ASP A 92 0.96 3.52 0.05
CA ASP A 92 -0.27 3.35 0.82
C ASP A 92 -1.38 2.77 -0.06
N GLY A 93 -1.50 3.26 -1.30
CA GLY A 93 -2.45 2.72 -2.28
C GLY A 93 -2.16 1.28 -2.67
N ALA A 94 -0.88 0.96 -2.92
CA ALA A 94 -0.45 -0.40 -3.21
C ALA A 94 -0.78 -1.36 -2.04
N ALA A 95 -0.48 -0.97 -0.80
CA ALA A 95 -0.74 -1.79 0.37
C ALA A 95 -2.25 -1.99 0.61
N ALA A 96 -3.06 -0.93 0.48
CA ALA A 96 -4.51 -1.00 0.63
C ALA A 96 -5.16 -1.91 -0.43
N PHE A 97 -4.67 -1.85 -1.67
CA PHE A 97 -5.14 -2.72 -2.73
C PHE A 97 -4.75 -4.19 -2.49
N ALA A 98 -3.52 -4.44 -2.05
CA ALA A 98 -3.05 -5.78 -1.72
C ALA A 98 -3.90 -6.48 -0.64
N VAL A 99 -4.43 -5.75 0.35
CA VAL A 99 -5.38 -6.31 1.34
C VAL A 99 -6.60 -6.92 0.65
N VAL A 100 -7.14 -6.25 -0.36
CA VAL A 100 -8.28 -6.77 -1.13
C VAL A 100 -7.89 -8.02 -1.92
N LEU A 101 -6.73 -7.98 -2.58
CA LEU A 101 -6.26 -9.10 -3.40
C LEU A 101 -5.99 -10.36 -2.56
N PHE A 102 -5.39 -10.21 -1.38
CA PHE A 102 -5.20 -11.32 -0.44
C PHE A 102 -6.51 -11.86 0.09
N LEU A 103 -7.46 -10.98 0.41
CA LEU A 103 -8.79 -11.40 0.84
C LEU A 103 -9.51 -12.25 -0.22
N CYS A 104 -9.37 -11.91 -1.51
CA CYS A 104 -9.95 -12.70 -2.61
C CYS A 104 -9.47 -14.15 -2.65
N ILE A 105 -8.25 -14.43 -2.19
CA ILE A 105 -7.67 -15.77 -2.14
C ILE A 105 -7.72 -16.39 -0.74
N GLY A 106 -8.50 -15.80 0.18
CA GLY A 106 -8.71 -16.32 1.53
C GLY A 106 -7.55 -16.07 2.49
N LEU A 107 -6.65 -15.14 2.19
CA LEU A 107 -5.55 -14.75 3.07
C LEU A 107 -5.89 -13.47 3.82
N ALA A 108 -5.94 -13.54 5.15
CA ALA A 108 -5.96 -12.35 5.99
C ALA A 108 -4.61 -11.63 5.89
N SER A 109 -4.60 -10.31 6.01
CA SER A 109 -3.39 -9.49 5.89
C SER A 109 -3.49 -8.17 6.65
N ASP A 110 -2.34 -7.65 7.07
CA ASP A 110 -2.19 -6.38 7.77
C ASP A 110 -1.39 -5.40 6.92
N VAL A 111 -1.75 -4.12 6.98
CA VAL A 111 -0.89 -3.04 6.46
C VAL A 111 0.04 -2.59 7.57
N LEU A 112 1.35 -2.69 7.30
CA LEU A 112 2.42 -2.32 8.23
C LEU A 112 3.17 -1.10 7.71
N SER A 113 3.61 -0.23 8.61
CA SER A 113 4.37 0.97 8.28
C SER A 113 5.85 0.79 8.65
N LEU A 114 6.70 0.76 7.64
CA LEU A 114 8.14 0.82 7.80
C LEU A 114 8.57 2.25 8.09
N ARG A 115 9.41 2.44 9.10
CA ARG A 115 9.97 3.76 9.44
C ARG A 115 11.47 3.71 9.48
N GLY A 116 12.07 4.82 9.03
CA GLY A 116 13.50 5.01 9.02
C GLY A 116 13.88 6.49 8.91
N MET A 117 15.18 6.73 8.84
CA MET A 117 15.78 8.05 8.68
C MET A 117 16.66 8.04 7.44
N ASP A 118 16.55 9.06 6.60
CA ASP A 118 17.44 9.20 5.46
C ASP A 118 18.81 9.78 5.84
N THR A 119 19.74 9.83 4.88
CA THR A 119 21.10 10.35 5.08
C THR A 119 21.15 11.82 5.51
N LYS A 120 20.04 12.56 5.39
CA LYS A 120 19.88 13.95 5.83
C LYS A 120 19.08 14.05 7.14
N GLY A 121 18.85 12.94 7.83
CA GLY A 121 18.10 12.87 9.08
C GLY A 121 16.59 13.10 8.94
N ARG A 122 16.03 12.97 7.72
CA ARG A 122 14.59 13.13 7.48
C ARG A 122 13.89 11.79 7.63
N ARG A 123 12.73 11.79 8.28
CA ARG A 123 11.90 10.59 8.44
C ARG A 123 11.42 10.08 7.08
N ARG A 124 11.52 8.77 6.87
CA ARG A 124 10.91 8.05 5.76
C ARG A 124 9.88 7.08 6.30
N GLY A 125 8.73 7.04 5.63
CA GLY A 125 7.70 6.04 5.80
C GLY A 125 7.59 5.20 4.54
N HIS A 126 7.20 3.93 4.68
CA HIS A 126 6.79 3.09 3.56
C HIS A 126 5.76 2.09 4.05
N ALA A 127 4.64 1.98 3.34
CA ALA A 127 3.61 1.01 3.68
C ALA A 127 3.83 -0.29 2.91
N ILE A 128 3.64 -1.41 3.61
CA ILE A 128 3.61 -2.75 3.03
C ILE A 128 2.35 -3.46 3.49
N CYS A 129 1.90 -4.44 2.72
CA CYS A 129 0.84 -5.35 3.15
C CYS A 129 1.47 -6.73 3.40
N VAL A 130 1.25 -7.33 4.55
CA VAL A 130 1.81 -8.63 4.94
C VAL A 130 0.69 -9.57 5.34
N THR A 131 0.69 -10.79 4.82
CA THR A 131 -0.31 -11.80 5.21
C THR A 131 -0.18 -12.18 6.69
N ALA A 132 -1.28 -12.61 7.30
CA ALA A 132 -1.34 -12.95 8.72
C ALA A 132 -0.43 -14.14 9.07
N ASP A 133 -0.24 -15.08 8.13
CA ASP A 133 0.70 -16.20 8.24
C ASP A 133 2.18 -15.79 8.00
N ARG A 134 2.42 -14.50 7.73
CA ARG A 134 3.74 -13.90 7.48
C ARG A 134 4.52 -14.57 6.34
N ARG A 135 3.80 -15.19 5.40
CA ARG A 135 4.38 -15.87 4.23
C ARG A 135 4.49 -14.98 3.00
N TRP A 136 3.70 -13.92 2.90
CA TRP A 136 3.68 -13.05 1.73
C TRP A 136 3.69 -11.60 2.15
N MET A 137 4.44 -10.77 1.41
CA MET A 137 4.26 -9.32 1.45
C MET A 137 4.04 -8.74 0.06
N VAL A 138 3.38 -7.58 0.03
CA VAL A 138 3.32 -6.68 -1.11
C VAL A 138 3.96 -5.35 -0.73
N SER A 139 4.82 -4.85 -1.63
CA SER A 139 5.43 -3.53 -1.55
C SER A 139 5.46 -2.91 -2.95
N ASN A 140 4.64 -1.89 -3.18
CA ASN A 140 4.44 -1.29 -4.50
C ASN A 140 4.09 -2.35 -5.55
N ASP A 141 4.95 -2.54 -6.55
CA ASP A 141 4.74 -3.43 -7.68
C ASP A 141 5.20 -4.87 -7.45
N ASP A 142 5.82 -5.15 -6.31
CA ASP A 142 6.36 -6.48 -5.99
C ASP A 142 5.56 -7.23 -4.92
N THR A 143 5.50 -8.54 -5.09
CA THR A 143 4.88 -9.49 -4.15
C THR A 143 5.87 -10.61 -3.85
N VAL A 144 6.36 -10.61 -2.61
CA VAL A 144 7.54 -11.37 -2.19
C VAL A 144 7.13 -12.47 -1.22
N GLU A 145 7.72 -13.66 -1.37
CA GLU A 145 7.58 -14.72 -0.37
C GLU A 145 8.50 -14.42 0.80
N LEU A 146 7.93 -14.46 2.00
CA LEU A 146 8.62 -14.21 3.24
C LEU A 146 8.90 -15.53 3.96
N PRO A 147 10.09 -15.68 4.58
CA PRO A 147 10.35 -16.75 5.53
C PRO A 147 9.65 -16.42 6.88
N PRO A 148 8.60 -17.16 7.31
CA PRO A 148 7.76 -16.75 8.44
C PRO A 148 8.51 -16.65 9.78
N GLU A 149 9.54 -17.48 9.98
CA GLU A 149 10.35 -17.53 11.21
C GLU A 149 11.18 -16.25 11.46
N ASN A 150 11.53 -15.52 10.39
CA ASN A 150 12.39 -14.34 10.45
C ASN A 150 11.95 -13.22 9.50
N TRP A 151 10.64 -13.15 9.25
CA TRP A 151 10.05 -12.27 8.24
C TRP A 151 10.40 -10.80 8.47
N GLU A 152 10.40 -10.30 9.71
CA GLU A 152 10.73 -8.91 10.03
C GLU A 152 12.14 -8.53 9.57
N ASN A 153 13.12 -9.39 9.89
CA ASN A 153 14.50 -9.19 9.47
C ASN A 153 14.63 -9.28 7.95
N PHE A 154 13.91 -10.20 7.31
CA PHE A 154 13.87 -10.30 5.86
C PHE A 154 13.33 -9.01 5.23
N VAL A 155 12.20 -8.48 5.74
CA VAL A 155 11.60 -7.22 5.29
C VAL A 155 12.57 -6.06 5.47
N LEU A 156 13.18 -5.87 6.63
CA LEU A 156 14.13 -4.77 6.84
C LEU A 156 15.36 -4.87 5.93
N ASN A 157 15.84 -6.10 5.68
CA ASN A 157 16.95 -6.34 4.75
C ASN A 157 16.56 -6.15 3.28
N TYR A 158 15.30 -6.40 2.92
CA TYR A 158 14.78 -6.22 1.56
C TYR A 158 14.88 -4.75 1.12
N PHE A 159 14.69 -3.81 2.05
CA PHE A 159 14.78 -2.38 1.79
C PHE A 159 16.17 -1.79 2.06
N LYS A 160 17.25 -2.54 1.89
CA LYS A 160 18.59 -1.97 1.93
C LYS A 160 18.83 -0.98 0.77
N ASP A 161 19.70 0.00 0.99
CA ASP A 161 20.25 0.84 -0.07
C ASP A 161 21.43 0.15 -0.78
N GLU A 162 21.99 0.82 -1.80
CA GLU A 162 23.11 0.31 -2.60
C GLU A 162 24.38 0.09 -1.75
N ASP A 163 24.51 0.79 -0.63
CA ASP A 163 25.60 0.63 0.34
C ASP A 163 25.33 -0.48 1.37
N GLY A 164 24.21 -1.21 1.24
CA GLY A 164 23.81 -2.29 2.14
C GLY A 164 23.26 -1.81 3.49
N ARG A 165 22.95 -0.51 3.65
CA ARG A 165 22.37 0.05 4.87
C ARG A 165 20.85 -0.07 4.84
N ASN A 166 20.25 -0.36 5.99
CA ASN A 166 18.80 -0.46 6.08
C ASN A 166 18.16 0.93 5.89
N LYS A 167 17.25 1.07 4.91
CA LYS A 167 16.46 2.31 4.75
C LYS A 167 15.45 2.51 5.88
N TYR A 168 15.04 1.43 6.53
CA TYR A 168 14.07 1.39 7.62
C TYR A 168 14.65 0.60 8.79
N ASP A 169 14.42 1.07 10.02
CA ASP A 169 14.90 0.44 11.24
C ASP A 169 13.78 -0.16 12.09
N ARG A 170 12.51 0.13 11.76
CA ARG A 170 11.34 -0.32 12.53
C ARG A 170 10.14 -0.63 11.65
N ILE A 171 9.34 -1.59 12.10
CA ILE A 171 8.02 -1.95 11.58
C ILE A 171 6.98 -1.55 12.64
N LEU A 172 5.91 -0.88 12.23
CA LEU A 172 4.81 -0.41 13.09
C LEU A 172 3.46 -0.88 12.57
#